data_AF-A0A3A8I2S1-F1
#
_entry.id   AF-A0A3A8I2S1-F1
#
_cell.length_a   1.000
_cell.length_b   1.000
_cell.length_c   1.000
_cell.angle_alpha   90.00
_cell.angle_beta   90.00
_cell.angle_gamma   90.00
#
_symmetry.space_group_name_H-M   'P 1'
#
loop_
_entity.id
_entity.type
_entity.pdbx_description
1 polymer ?
#
loop_
_entity_poly.entity_id
_entity_poly.type
_entity_poly.pdbx_seq_one_letter_code
_entity_poly.pdbx_strand_id
1 'polypeptide(L)'
;MKLERHVGGLSLARKANYLRARGWREEAGSWSSERFSPVPIARAIHHQLTDDLSTALCRLGWQVVGYSERGHVQMRDGERGRPCSLPKALRLQARREKRPVAELTYVLFLAAIVETEGGLS
;
A
#
# COMPACT_ATOMS: atom_id res chain seq x y z
N MET A 1 9.23 11.08 4.22
CA MET A 1 9.61 9.66 4.35
C MET A 1 9.14 8.93 3.10
N LYS A 2 10.04 8.33 2.31
CA LYS A 2 9.66 7.51 1.15
C LYS A 2 9.38 6.08 1.64
N LEU A 3 8.14 5.61 1.51
CA LEU A 3 7.71 4.23 1.81
C LEU A 3 8.64 3.18 1.18
N GLU A 4 9.11 3.50 -0.02
CA GLU A 4 10.11 2.76 -0.78
C GLU A 4 11.38 2.46 0.02
N ARG A 5 11.76 3.21 1.07
CA ARG A 5 12.94 2.89 1.88
C ARG A 5 12.76 1.67 2.79
N HIS A 6 11.53 1.34 3.16
CA HIS A 6 11.24 0.18 4.02
C HIS A 6 11.22 -1.13 3.21
N VAL A 7 11.01 -1.02 1.89
CA VAL A 7 11.09 -2.12 0.91
C VAL A 7 12.39 -2.05 0.08
N GLY A 8 13.06 -0.90 0.08
CA GLY A 8 14.16 -0.55 -0.81
C GLY A 8 15.46 -1.28 -0.50
N GLY A 9 15.64 -1.74 0.74
CA GLY A 9 16.74 -2.62 1.15
C GLY A 9 16.52 -4.11 0.82
N LEU A 10 15.38 -4.47 0.25
CA LEU A 10 15.12 -5.85 -0.16
C LEU A 10 15.82 -6.14 -1.49
N SER A 11 16.42 -7.33 -1.58
CA SER A 11 16.95 -7.85 -2.85
C SER A 11 15.86 -7.87 -3.92
N LEU A 12 16.27 -7.87 -5.19
CA LEU A 12 15.33 -7.93 -6.32
C LEU A 12 14.39 -9.15 -6.19
N ALA A 13 14.92 -10.30 -5.77
CA ALA A 13 14.14 -11.52 -5.53
C ALA A 13 13.07 -11.33 -4.45
N ARG A 14 13.37 -10.63 -3.35
CA ARG A 14 12.38 -10.36 -2.29
C ARG A 14 11.28 -9.40 -2.77
N LYS A 15 11.61 -8.41 -3.59
CA LYS A 15 10.62 -7.51 -4.23
C LYS A 15 9.71 -8.30 -5.17
N ALA A 16 10.29 -9.18 -5.99
CA ALA A 16 9.52 -10.04 -6.89
C ALA A 16 8.59 -10.99 -6.11
N ASN A 17 9.08 -11.63 -5.05
CA ASN A 17 8.25 -12.50 -4.21
C ASN A 17 7.12 -11.74 -3.51
N TYR A 18 7.40 -10.55 -2.99
CA TYR A 18 6.38 -9.67 -2.38
C TYR A 18 5.25 -9.34 -3.36
N LEU A 19 5.58 -9.03 -4.62
CA LEU A 19 4.61 -8.76 -5.68
C LEU A 19 3.82 -10.02 -6.08
N ARG A 20 4.50 -11.15 -6.30
CA ARG A 20 3.84 -12.42 -6.68
C ARG A 20 2.87 -12.90 -5.60
N ALA A 21 3.22 -12.76 -4.33
CA ALA A 21 2.34 -13.08 -3.21
C ALA A 21 1.03 -12.28 -3.22
N ARG A 22 1.00 -11.16 -3.95
CA ARG A 22 -0.16 -10.25 -4.11
C ARG A 22 -0.76 -10.32 -5.51
N GLY A 23 -0.52 -11.42 -6.21
CA GLY A 23 -1.14 -11.70 -7.51
C GLY A 23 -0.53 -10.94 -8.69
N TRP A 24 0.59 -10.23 -8.52
CA TRP A 24 1.27 -9.64 -9.65
C TRP A 24 1.99 -10.70 -10.48
N ARG A 25 2.01 -10.48 -11.79
CA ARG A 25 2.69 -11.31 -12.78
C ARG A 25 3.78 -10.51 -13.46
N GLU A 26 4.87 -11.20 -13.78
CA GLU A 26 5.99 -10.63 -14.50
C GLU A 26 5.97 -11.15 -15.94
N GLU A 27 5.90 -10.24 -16.90
CA GLU A 27 5.88 -10.53 -18.34
C GLU A 27 6.86 -9.57 -19.05
N ALA A 28 7.86 -10.13 -19.73
CA ALA A 28 8.88 -9.38 -20.47
C ALA A 28 9.53 -8.23 -19.66
N GLY A 29 9.79 -8.43 -18.36
CA GLY A 29 10.39 -7.44 -17.47
C GLY A 29 9.45 -6.35 -16.96
N SER A 30 8.17 -6.41 -17.33
CA SER A 30 7.10 -5.58 -16.79
C SER A 30 6.26 -6.38 -15.79
N TRP A 31 5.69 -5.69 -14.83
CA TRP A 31 4.87 -6.25 -13.76
C TRP A 31 3.44 -5.73 -13.89
N SER A 32 2.46 -6.61 -13.89
CA SER A 32 1.03 -6.27 -13.97
C SER A 32 0.24 -7.03 -12.91
N SER A 33 -0.96 -6.54 -12.61
CA SER A 33 -1.97 -7.25 -11.81
C SER A 33 -3.35 -6.99 -12.39
N GLU A 34 -4.39 -7.62 -11.83
CA GLU A 34 -5.77 -7.37 -12.27
C GLU A 34 -6.16 -5.89 -12.21
N ARG A 35 -5.59 -5.14 -11.25
CA ARG A 35 -5.89 -3.71 -11.03
C ARG A 35 -4.97 -2.78 -11.81
N PHE A 36 -3.72 -3.17 -12.06
CA PHE A 36 -2.68 -2.27 -12.57
C PHE A 36 -2.09 -2.76 -13.88
N SER A 37 -2.05 -1.86 -14.87
CA SER A 37 -1.39 -2.10 -16.16
C SER A 37 0.11 -2.42 -15.98
N PRO A 38 0.73 -3.07 -16.98
CA PRO A 38 2.17 -3.40 -16.92
C PRO A 38 3.06 -2.19 -16.63
N VAL A 39 3.90 -2.30 -15.61
CA VAL A 39 4.83 -1.26 -15.17
C VAL A 39 6.18 -1.86 -14.72
N PRO A 40 7.27 -1.07 -14.70
CA PRO A 40 8.54 -1.54 -14.13
C PRO A 40 8.40 -1.90 -12.64
N ILE A 41 9.21 -2.85 -12.17
CA ILE A 41 9.11 -3.39 -10.80
C ILE A 41 9.06 -2.31 -9.70
N ALA A 42 9.83 -1.23 -9.82
CA ALA A 42 9.83 -0.15 -8.83
C ALA A 42 8.45 0.53 -8.70
N ARG A 43 7.74 0.67 -9.82
CA ARG A 43 6.39 1.24 -9.86
C ARG A 43 5.35 0.22 -9.41
N ALA A 44 5.50 -1.06 -9.75
CA ALA A 44 4.64 -2.12 -9.21
C ALA A 44 4.70 -2.18 -7.68
N ILE A 45 5.92 -2.11 -7.10
CA ILE A 45 6.10 -2.02 -5.64
C ILE A 45 5.42 -0.78 -5.07
N HIS A 46 5.55 0.37 -5.71
CA HIS A 46 4.88 1.59 -5.27
C HIS A 46 3.35 1.46 -5.27
N HIS A 47 2.79 0.91 -6.35
CA HIS A 47 1.35 0.65 -6.50
C HIS A 47 0.86 -0.28 -5.41
N GLN A 48 1.56 -1.39 -5.20
CA GLN A 48 1.17 -2.38 -4.22
C GLN A 48 1.29 -1.87 -2.77
N LEU A 49 2.34 -1.11 -2.44
CA LEU A 49 2.47 -0.51 -1.11
C LEU A 49 1.36 0.50 -0.83
N THR A 50 0.98 1.26 -1.86
CA THR A 50 -0.13 2.21 -1.76
C THR A 50 -1.43 1.47 -1.51
N ASP A 51 -1.64 0.37 -2.22
CA ASP A 51 -2.81 -0.50 -2.07
C ASP A 51 -2.87 -1.13 -0.66
N ASP A 52 -1.82 -1.82 -0.23
CA ASP A 52 -1.70 -2.45 1.10
C ASP A 52 -2.04 -1.46 2.23
N LEU A 53 -1.42 -0.26 2.21
CA LEU A 53 -1.61 0.74 3.26
C LEU A 53 -3.00 1.35 3.22
N SER A 54 -3.57 1.56 2.03
CA SER A 54 -4.93 2.07 1.90
C SER A 54 -5.97 1.07 2.42
N THR A 55 -5.80 -0.22 2.10
CA THR A 55 -6.64 -1.31 2.59
C THR A 55 -6.53 -1.45 4.10
N ALA A 56 -5.32 -1.38 4.67
CA ALA A 56 -5.13 -1.42 6.12
C ALA A 56 -5.81 -0.23 6.83
N LEU A 57 -5.73 0.98 6.25
CA LEU A 57 -6.46 2.14 6.76
C LEU A 57 -7.98 1.97 6.64
N CYS A 58 -8.49 1.26 5.63
CA CYS A 58 -9.92 1.00 5.52
C CYS A 58 -10.48 0.24 6.72
N ARG A 59 -9.70 -0.66 7.33
CA ARG A 59 -10.09 -1.33 8.59
C ARG A 59 -10.19 -0.39 9.78
N LEU A 60 -9.59 0.80 9.68
CA LEU A 60 -9.63 1.85 10.69
C LEU A 60 -10.69 2.92 10.38
N GLY A 61 -11.64 2.62 9.50
CA GLY A 61 -12.77 3.51 9.16
C GLY A 61 -12.47 4.50 8.03
N TRP A 62 -11.34 4.36 7.34
CA TRP A 62 -11.09 5.13 6.12
C TRP A 62 -11.75 4.48 4.91
N GLN A 63 -11.91 5.23 3.83
CA GLN A 63 -12.46 4.76 2.57
C GLN A 63 -11.55 5.17 1.41
N VAL A 64 -11.34 4.26 0.47
CA VAL A 64 -10.72 4.58 -0.81
C VAL A 64 -11.74 5.26 -1.70
N VAL A 65 -11.43 6.46 -2.17
CA VAL A 65 -12.25 7.21 -3.14
C VAL A 65 -11.88 6.82 -4.57
N GLY A 66 -10.59 6.53 -4.81
CA GLY A 66 -10.11 6.10 -6.11
C GLY A 66 -8.59 6.14 -6.21
N TYR A 67 -8.07 5.59 -7.30
CA TYR A 67 -6.65 5.58 -7.65
C TYR A 67 -6.40 6.45 -8.88
N SER A 68 -5.26 7.12 -8.90
CA SER A 68 -4.73 7.74 -10.12
C SER A 68 -3.96 6.71 -10.93
N GLU A 69 -3.80 6.95 -12.24
CA GLU A 69 -2.95 6.14 -13.12
C GLU A 69 -1.49 6.05 -12.64
N ARG A 70 -1.03 7.07 -11.90
CA ARG A 70 0.31 7.08 -11.31
C ARG A 70 0.42 6.20 -10.07
N GLY A 71 -0.69 5.63 -9.60
CA GLY A 71 -0.77 4.74 -8.44
C GLY A 71 -0.90 5.45 -7.10
N HIS A 72 -1.17 6.76 -7.09
CA HIS A 72 -1.57 7.44 -5.86
C HIS A 72 -3.04 7.15 -5.56
N VAL A 73 -3.37 6.97 -4.28
CA VAL A 73 -4.73 6.76 -3.80
C VAL A 73 -5.27 8.00 -3.08
N GLN A 74 -6.54 8.29 -3.32
CA GLN A 74 -7.31 9.29 -2.59
C GLN A 74 -8.15 8.59 -1.52
N MET A 75 -8.02 9.07 -0.29
CA MET A 75 -8.66 8.52 0.90
C MET A 75 -9.67 9.50 1.48
N ARG A 76 -10.67 8.97 2.18
CA ARG A 76 -11.65 9.73 2.95
C ARG A 76 -11.80 9.12 4.34
N ASP A 77 -12.01 9.97 5.34
CA ASP A 77 -12.35 9.55 6.69
C ASP A 77 -13.87 9.35 6.84
N GLY A 78 -14.31 8.10 6.99
CA GLY A 78 -15.73 7.76 6.91
C GLY A 78 -16.40 8.25 5.63
N GLU A 79 -17.73 8.35 5.65
CA GLU A 79 -18.50 8.73 4.45
C GLU A 79 -18.45 10.23 4.12
N ARG A 80 -18.30 11.08 5.15
CA ARG A 80 -18.43 12.55 5.04
C ARG A 80 -17.12 13.32 5.15
N GLY A 81 -15.99 12.65 5.38
CA GLY A 81 -14.69 13.30 5.44
C GLY A 81 -14.35 14.02 4.13
N ARG A 82 -13.49 15.04 4.19
CA ARG A 82 -12.93 15.63 2.97
C ARG A 82 -11.92 14.67 2.35
N PRO A 83 -11.99 14.36 1.04
CA PRO A 83 -10.98 13.54 0.37
C PRO A 83 -9.57 14.13 0.54
N CYS A 84 -8.59 13.28 0.80
CA CYS A 84 -7.18 13.65 0.94
C CYS A 84 -6.27 12.55 0.40
N SER A 85 -4.96 12.82 0.33
CA SER A 85 -3.99 11.81 -0.12
C SER A 85 -3.65 10.80 0.98
N LEU A 86 -3.20 9.59 0.61
CA LEU A 86 -2.72 8.59 1.58
C LEU A 86 -1.71 9.12 2.60
N PRO A 87 -0.65 9.89 2.23
CA PRO A 87 0.25 10.46 3.22
C PRO A 87 -0.44 11.40 4.22
N LYS A 88 -1.50 12.10 3.81
CA LYS A 88 -2.29 12.93 4.72
C LYS A 88 -3.18 12.06 5.62
N ALA A 89 -3.81 11.04 5.09
CA ALA A 89 -4.60 10.07 5.87
C ALA A 89 -3.77 9.40 6.96
N LEU A 90 -2.57 8.88 6.62
CA LEU A 90 -1.64 8.29 7.58
C LEU A 90 -1.26 9.26 8.71
N ARG A 91 -1.00 10.55 8.39
CA ARG A 91 -0.70 11.56 9.42
C ARG A 91 -1.88 11.82 10.33
N LEU A 92 -3.09 11.88 9.77
CA LEU A 92 -4.31 12.11 10.55
C LEU A 92 -4.59 10.92 11.47
N GLN A 93 -4.47 9.69 10.95
CA GLN A 93 -4.63 8.47 11.73
C GLN A 93 -3.58 8.38 12.85
N ALA A 94 -2.30 8.62 12.54
CA ALA A 94 -1.23 8.62 13.54
C ALA A 94 -1.47 9.64 14.67
N ARG A 95 -2.02 10.81 14.33
CA ARG A 95 -2.42 11.81 15.31
C ARG A 95 -3.57 11.34 16.20
N ARG A 96 -4.58 10.64 15.65
CA ARG A 96 -5.69 10.05 16.44
C ARG A 96 -5.17 9.03 17.44
N GLU A 97 -4.24 8.19 17.01
CA GLU A 97 -3.61 7.16 17.85
C GLU A 97 -2.47 7.70 18.73
N LYS A 98 -2.17 9.00 18.67
CA LYS A 98 -1.08 9.65 19.42
C LYS A 98 0.28 8.95 19.25
N ARG A 99 0.60 8.50 18.04
CA ARG A 99 1.87 7.80 17.74
C ARG A 99 2.60 8.38 16.52
N PRO A 100 3.91 8.14 16.36
CA PRO A 100 4.66 8.56 15.19
C PRO A 100 4.10 7.96 13.89
N VAL A 101 4.07 8.77 12.83
CA VAL A 101 3.57 8.34 11.51
C VAL A 101 4.36 7.15 10.97
N ALA A 102 5.67 7.13 11.20
CA ALA A 102 6.54 6.05 10.77
C ALA A 102 6.16 4.71 11.41
N GLU A 103 5.90 4.73 12.71
CA GLU A 103 5.49 3.56 13.49
C GLU A 103 4.13 3.04 13.01
N LEU A 104 3.13 3.91 12.88
CA LEU A 104 1.82 3.54 12.33
C LEU A 104 1.97 2.91 10.94
N THR A 105 2.72 3.55 10.05
CA THR A 105 2.92 3.08 8.68
C THR A 105 3.55 1.69 8.65
N TYR A 106 4.52 1.43 9.53
CA TYR A 106 5.16 0.13 9.65
C TYR A 106 4.19 -0.93 10.17
N VAL A 107 3.41 -0.62 11.20
CA VAL A 107 2.38 -1.53 11.74
C VAL A 107 1.34 -1.89 10.67
N LEU A 108 0.84 -0.90 9.91
CA LEU A 108 -0.13 -1.14 8.83
C LEU A 108 0.47 -2.00 7.70
N PHE A 109 1.73 -1.76 7.36
CA PHE A 109 2.45 -2.58 6.38
C PHE A 109 2.61 -4.04 6.84
N LEU A 110 3.00 -4.26 8.10
CA LEU A 110 3.12 -5.61 8.65
C LEU A 110 1.77 -6.33 8.69
N ALA A 111 0.69 -5.64 9.09
CA ALA A 111 -0.66 -6.22 9.10
C ALA A 111 -1.06 -6.72 7.69
N ALA A 112 -0.78 -5.93 6.65
CA ALA A 112 -1.04 -6.33 5.28
C ALA A 112 -0.19 -7.53 4.81
N ILE A 113 1.04 -7.68 5.31
CA ILE A 113 1.86 -8.87 5.02
C ILE A 113 1.25 -10.12 5.68
N VAL A 114 0.95 -10.05 6.98
CA VAL A 114 0.46 -11.21 7.74
C VAL A 114 -0.83 -11.77 7.14
N GLU A 115 -1.73 -10.92 6.68
CA GLU A 115 -2.99 -11.36 6.07
C GLU A 115 -2.80 -11.97 4.68
N THR A 116 -1.76 -11.54 3.96
CA THR A 116 -1.41 -12.14 2.67
C THR A 116 -0.82 -13.55 2.87
N GLU A 117 -0.03 -13.74 3.94
CA GLU A 117 0.59 -15.04 4.26
C GLU A 117 -0.35 -16.00 5.02
N GLY A 118 -1.29 -15.45 5.77
CA GLY A 118 -2.25 -16.19 6.61
C GLY A 118 -3.55 -16.60 5.92
N GLY A 119 -3.59 -16.60 4.59
CA GLY A 119 -4.74 -17.00 3.78
C GLY A 119 -5.10 -18.49 3.87
N LEU A 120 -5.49 -18.95 5.06
CA LEU A 120 -6.40 -20.05 5.31
C LEU A 120 -7.68 -19.44 5.90
N SER A 121 -8.64 -19.12 5.04
CA SER A 121 -10.03 -18.88 5.41
C SER A 121 -10.91 -19.24 4.21
#